data_AF-A0A3D1SIE2-F1
#
_entry.id   AF-A0A3D1SIE2-F1
#
_cell.length_a   1.000
_cell.length_b   1.000
_cell.length_c   1.000
_cell.angle_alpha   90.00
_cell.angle_beta   90.00
_cell.angle_gamma   90.00
#
_symmetry.space_group_name_H-M   'P 1'
#
loop_
_entity.id
_entity.type
_entity.pdbx_description
1 polymer ?
#
loop_
_entity_poly.entity_id
_entity_poly.type
_entity_poly.pdbx_seq_one_letter_code
_entity_poly.pdbx_strand_id
1 'polypeptide(L)'
;MSKGEETRERILARSAQLFNRQGYFGASLADIMRETGLEKGGIYNHFSSKEQLALEAFDYAYGLVQQRVRQALAGKLNAIERLQAIVSVFQGIAENPPVAGGCPILNTAIEADDANEVLRDRARAAMDDWRSTIQRIVNKGIERQEIRPGI
;
A
#
# COMPACT_ATOMS: atom_id res chain seq x y z
N MET A 1 -12.11 -6.67 -18.80
CA MET A 1 -11.20 -7.62 -18.14
C MET A 1 -11.58 -9.02 -18.56
N SER A 2 -10.60 -9.91 -18.70
CA SER A 2 -10.80 -11.33 -18.89
C SER A 2 -11.09 -12.03 -17.55
N LYS A 3 -11.68 -13.22 -17.59
CA LYS A 3 -11.89 -14.05 -16.37
C LYS A 3 -10.58 -14.33 -15.61
N GLY A 4 -9.47 -14.44 -16.33
CA GLY A 4 -8.15 -14.65 -15.73
C GLY A 4 -7.66 -13.42 -14.97
N GLU A 5 -7.87 -12.22 -15.52
CA GLU A 5 -7.54 -10.95 -14.87
C GLU A 5 -8.38 -10.73 -13.61
N GLU A 6 -9.69 -10.97 -13.67
CA GLU A 6 -10.59 -10.90 -12.51
C GLU A 6 -10.18 -11.86 -11.39
N THR A 7 -9.81 -13.08 -11.75
CA THR A 7 -9.34 -14.08 -10.78
C THR A 7 -8.04 -13.63 -10.13
N ARG A 8 -7.10 -13.13 -10.93
CA ARG A 8 -5.81 -12.62 -10.44
C ARG A 8 -5.98 -11.46 -9.48
N GLU A 9 -6.82 -10.48 -9.83
CA GLU A 9 -7.09 -9.32 -8.98
C GLU A 9 -7.76 -9.75 -7.66
N ARG A 10 -8.70 -10.71 -7.71
CA ARG A 10 -9.29 -11.28 -6.49
C ARG A 10 -8.25 -11.95 -5.61
N ILE A 11 -7.28 -12.69 -6.19
CA ILE A 11 -6.18 -13.29 -5.42
C ILE A 11 -5.34 -12.21 -4.75
N LEU A 12 -4.98 -11.13 -5.47
CA LEU A 12 -4.22 -10.01 -4.91
C LEU A 12 -4.97 -9.35 -3.75
N ALA A 13 -6.24 -9.01 -3.95
CA ALA A 13 -7.05 -8.33 -2.94
C ALA A 13 -7.16 -9.13 -1.63
N ARG A 14 -7.38 -10.44 -1.75
CA ARG A 14 -7.47 -11.36 -0.61
C ARG A 14 -6.12 -11.59 0.06
N SER A 15 -5.08 -11.80 -0.72
CA SER A 15 -3.72 -12.01 -0.20
C SER A 15 -3.18 -10.76 0.48
N ALA A 16 -3.47 -9.56 -0.04
CA ALA A 16 -3.12 -8.30 0.59
C ALA A 16 -3.73 -8.17 1.99
N GLN A 17 -5.01 -8.53 2.16
CA GLN A 17 -5.66 -8.54 3.47
C GLN A 17 -5.09 -9.59 4.42
N LEU A 18 -4.67 -10.74 3.90
CA LEU A 18 -4.04 -11.80 4.70
C LEU A 18 -2.65 -11.35 5.18
N PHE A 19 -1.78 -10.96 4.26
CA PHE A 19 -0.41 -10.52 4.58
C PHE A 19 -0.41 -9.29 5.48
N ASN A 20 -1.32 -8.34 5.27
CA ASN A 20 -1.37 -7.15 6.12
C ASN A 20 -1.85 -7.43 7.55
N ARG A 21 -2.51 -8.58 7.80
CA ARG A 21 -2.96 -9.01 9.14
C ARG A 21 -1.99 -9.96 9.83
N GLN A 22 -1.37 -10.86 9.07
CA GLN A 22 -0.57 -11.98 9.61
C GLN A 22 0.92 -11.87 9.31
N GLY A 23 1.32 -10.92 8.47
CA GLY A 23 2.64 -10.86 7.87
C GLY A 23 2.82 -11.87 6.74
N TYR A 24 3.82 -11.63 5.91
CA TYR A 24 4.35 -12.58 4.94
C TYR A 24 4.80 -13.88 5.60
N PHE A 25 5.56 -13.83 6.70
CA PHE A 25 6.11 -15.04 7.33
C PHE A 25 5.04 -15.83 8.09
N GLY A 26 4.05 -15.15 8.67
CA GLY A 26 2.94 -15.80 9.37
C GLY A 26 1.90 -16.43 8.46
N ALA A 27 1.69 -15.89 7.25
CA ALA A 27 0.71 -16.43 6.31
C ALA A 27 1.21 -17.69 5.58
N SER A 28 0.54 -18.84 5.73
CA SER A 28 0.88 -20.05 4.98
C SER A 28 0.18 -20.13 3.62
N LEU A 29 0.63 -21.05 2.75
CA LEU A 29 -0.08 -21.33 1.49
C LEU A 29 -1.51 -21.84 1.74
N ALA A 30 -1.73 -22.60 2.81
CA ALA A 30 -3.07 -23.07 3.19
C ALA A 30 -3.98 -21.91 3.60
N ASP A 31 -3.43 -20.86 4.24
CA ASP A 31 -4.18 -19.65 4.56
C ASP A 31 -4.56 -18.87 3.30
N ILE A 32 -3.65 -18.77 2.34
CA ILE A 32 -3.92 -18.13 1.04
C ILE A 32 -5.02 -18.90 0.29
N MET A 33 -4.94 -20.22 0.23
CA MET A 33 -5.97 -21.08 -0.38
C MET A 33 -7.33 -20.87 0.28
N ARG A 34 -7.37 -20.83 1.62
CA ARG A 34 -8.60 -20.60 2.39
C ARG A 34 -9.19 -19.21 2.14
N GLU A 35 -8.37 -18.16 2.14
CA GLU A 35 -8.82 -16.77 1.97
C GLU A 35 -9.25 -16.49 0.51
N THR A 36 -8.64 -17.16 -0.47
CA THR A 36 -8.96 -17.00 -1.90
C THR A 36 -10.05 -17.96 -2.39
N GLY A 37 -10.28 -19.07 -1.69
CA GLY A 37 -11.16 -20.16 -2.13
C GLY A 37 -10.60 -20.95 -3.31
N LEU A 38 -9.29 -20.88 -3.55
CA LEU A 38 -8.62 -21.53 -4.68
C LEU A 38 -7.64 -22.59 -4.21
N GLU A 39 -7.51 -23.63 -5.01
CA GLU A 39 -6.47 -24.64 -4.84
C GLU A 39 -5.09 -24.12 -5.21
N LYS A 40 -4.03 -24.79 -4.71
CA LYS A 40 -2.63 -24.47 -4.98
C LYS A 40 -2.35 -24.22 -6.47
N GLY A 41 -2.86 -25.09 -7.36
CA GLY A 41 -2.69 -24.95 -8.80
C GLY A 41 -3.34 -23.69 -9.37
N GLY A 42 -4.53 -23.32 -8.87
CA GLY A 42 -5.23 -22.10 -9.28
C GLY A 42 -4.45 -20.83 -8.93
N ILE A 43 -3.82 -20.79 -7.75
CA ILE A 43 -2.97 -19.67 -7.33
C ILE A 43 -1.70 -19.61 -8.19
N TYR A 44 -0.98 -20.73 -8.32
CA TYR A 44 0.30 -20.75 -9.03
C TYR A 44 0.18 -20.70 -10.57
N ASN A 45 -1.04 -20.80 -11.12
CA ASN A 45 -1.29 -20.44 -12.51
C ASN A 45 -1.15 -18.93 -12.78
N HIS A 46 -1.24 -18.09 -11.74
CA HIS A 46 -1.17 -16.63 -11.85
C HIS A 46 0.12 -16.02 -11.27
N PHE A 47 0.78 -16.73 -10.36
CA PHE A 47 1.98 -16.28 -9.65
C PHE A 47 3.00 -17.41 -9.63
N SER A 48 4.29 -17.13 -9.82
CA SER A 48 5.34 -18.15 -9.83
C SER A 48 5.74 -18.61 -8.43
N SER A 49 5.51 -17.78 -7.41
CA SER A 49 5.90 -18.06 -6.02
C SER A 49 5.04 -17.29 -5.02
N LYS A 50 5.12 -17.71 -3.74
CA LYS A 50 4.51 -16.96 -2.63
C LYS A 50 5.14 -15.56 -2.49
N GLU A 51 6.44 -15.44 -2.74
CA GLU A 51 7.14 -14.15 -2.69
C GLU A 51 6.66 -13.21 -3.80
N GLN A 52 6.51 -13.70 -5.05
CA GLN A 52 5.95 -12.87 -6.12
C GLN A 52 4.53 -12.40 -5.76
N LEU A 53 3.68 -13.32 -5.27
CA LEU A 53 2.34 -12.95 -4.81
C LEU A 53 2.38 -11.91 -3.68
N ALA A 54 3.31 -12.03 -2.74
CA ALA A 54 3.45 -11.07 -1.65
C ALA A 54 3.86 -9.67 -2.13
N LEU A 55 4.83 -9.59 -3.05
CA LEU A 55 5.27 -8.32 -3.64
C LEU A 55 4.13 -7.64 -4.39
N GLU A 56 3.38 -8.39 -5.18
CA GLU A 56 2.26 -7.84 -5.95
C GLU A 56 1.05 -7.52 -5.07
N ALA A 57 0.82 -8.29 -4.00
CA ALA A 57 -0.20 -7.97 -3.01
C ALA A 57 0.15 -6.70 -2.22
N PHE A 58 1.44 -6.49 -1.93
CA PHE A 58 1.94 -5.23 -1.38
C PHE A 58 1.68 -4.06 -2.34
N ASP A 59 2.05 -4.21 -3.63
CA ASP A 59 1.81 -3.19 -4.65
C ASP A 59 0.31 -2.85 -4.79
N TYR A 60 -0.54 -3.87 -4.75
CA TYR A 60 -2.01 -3.70 -4.73
C TYR A 60 -2.45 -2.89 -3.50
N ALA A 61 -2.00 -3.29 -2.30
CA ALA A 61 -2.34 -2.60 -1.05
C ALA A 61 -1.85 -1.14 -1.05
N TYR A 62 -0.64 -0.90 -1.56
CA TYR A 62 -0.08 0.43 -1.68
C TYR A 62 -0.85 1.28 -2.70
N GLY A 63 -1.28 0.70 -3.82
CA GLY A 63 -2.15 1.36 -4.79
C GLY A 63 -3.45 1.89 -4.19
N LEU A 64 -4.04 1.16 -3.23
CA LEU A 64 -5.22 1.61 -2.48
C LEU A 64 -4.91 2.79 -1.56
N VAL A 65 -3.74 2.81 -0.91
CA VAL A 65 -3.26 3.97 -0.14
C VAL A 65 -3.11 5.18 -1.05
N GLN A 66 -2.43 5.03 -2.19
CA GLN A 66 -2.25 6.11 -3.15
C GLN A 66 -3.59 6.62 -3.69
N GLN A 67 -4.57 5.74 -3.93
CA GLN A 67 -5.92 6.15 -4.34
C GLN A 67 -6.59 7.02 -3.29
N ARG A 68 -6.54 6.64 -2.01
CA ARG A 68 -7.12 7.44 -0.92
C ARG A 68 -6.45 8.80 -0.78
N VAL A 69 -5.13 8.85 -0.87
CA VAL A 69 -4.38 10.11 -0.89
C VAL A 69 -4.82 10.98 -2.08
N ARG A 70 -4.89 10.42 -3.30
CA ARG A 70 -5.34 11.16 -4.49
C ARG A 70 -6.75 11.71 -4.31
N GLN A 71 -7.67 10.93 -3.73
CA GLN A 71 -9.03 11.38 -3.45
C GLN A 71 -9.06 12.50 -2.41
N ALA A 72 -8.28 12.41 -1.33
CA ALA A 72 -8.22 13.45 -0.30
C ALA A 72 -7.61 14.77 -0.81
N LEU A 73 -6.66 14.68 -1.75
CA LEU A 73 -6.05 15.83 -2.40
C LEU A 73 -6.94 16.48 -3.47
N ALA A 74 -7.94 15.77 -3.97
CA ALA A 74 -8.84 16.29 -4.99
C ALA A 74 -9.59 17.54 -4.47
N GLY A 75 -9.60 18.60 -5.27
CA GLY A 75 -10.28 19.86 -4.92
C GLY A 75 -9.54 20.75 -3.91
N LYS A 76 -8.38 20.35 -3.37
CA LYS A 76 -7.57 21.21 -2.48
C LYS A 76 -6.80 22.25 -3.29
N LEU A 77 -6.91 23.52 -2.90
CA LEU A 77 -6.47 24.67 -3.69
C LEU A 77 -5.07 25.15 -3.32
N ASN A 78 -4.70 25.05 -2.04
CA ASN A 78 -3.40 25.46 -1.52
C ASN A 78 -2.61 24.30 -0.89
N ALA A 79 -1.31 24.52 -0.64
CA ALA A 79 -0.39 23.54 -0.10
C ALA A 79 -0.73 23.13 1.33
N ILE A 80 -1.18 24.06 2.18
CA ILE A 80 -1.55 23.78 3.57
C ILE A 80 -2.75 22.82 3.61
N GLU A 81 -3.80 23.10 2.83
CA GLU A 81 -4.97 22.24 2.68
C GLU A 81 -4.59 20.84 2.20
N ARG A 82 -3.63 20.73 1.27
CA ARG A 82 -3.13 19.45 0.76
C ARG A 82 -2.36 18.67 1.84
N LEU A 83 -1.51 19.33 2.61
CA LEU A 83 -0.77 18.72 3.72
C LEU A 83 -1.73 18.26 4.83
N GLN A 84 -2.74 19.08 5.16
CA GLN A 84 -3.78 18.71 6.12
C GLN A 84 -4.59 17.51 5.63
N ALA A 85 -5.01 17.51 4.36
CA ALA A 85 -5.76 16.39 3.77
C ALA A 85 -4.96 15.08 3.82
N ILE A 86 -3.66 15.17 3.56
CA ILE A 86 -2.73 14.06 3.74
C ILE A 86 -2.76 13.55 5.19
N VAL A 87 -2.59 14.42 6.18
CA VAL A 87 -2.62 14.02 7.60
C VAL A 87 -3.95 13.35 7.96
N SER A 88 -5.07 13.88 7.47
CA SER A 88 -6.40 13.31 7.71
C SER A 88 -6.55 11.88 7.17
N VAL A 89 -5.92 11.55 6.04
CA VAL A 89 -5.92 10.16 5.53
C VAL A 89 -5.28 9.21 6.52
N PHE A 90 -4.17 9.59 7.15
CA PHE A 90 -3.45 8.74 8.10
C PHE A 90 -4.14 8.68 9.46
N GLN A 91 -4.77 9.78 9.91
CA GLN A 91 -5.59 9.79 11.13
C GLN A 91 -6.75 8.79 11.04
N GLY A 92 -7.38 8.66 9.86
CA GLY A 92 -8.48 7.73 9.63
C GLY A 92 -8.10 6.25 9.53
N ILE A 93 -6.81 5.89 9.53
CA ILE A 93 -6.37 4.49 9.34
C ILE A 93 -6.87 3.57 10.46
N ALA A 94 -6.94 4.06 11.70
CA ALA A 94 -7.38 3.26 12.84
C ALA A 94 -8.84 2.78 12.70
N GLU A 95 -9.71 3.63 12.14
CA GLU A 95 -11.14 3.37 12.02
C GLU A 95 -11.50 2.77 10.65
N ASN A 96 -10.84 3.23 9.60
CA ASN A 96 -11.06 2.79 8.23
C ASN A 96 -9.71 2.61 7.54
N PRO A 97 -9.03 1.45 7.73
CA PRO A 97 -7.73 1.23 7.12
C PRO A 97 -7.85 0.98 5.60
N PRO A 98 -6.79 1.27 4.82
CA PRO A 98 -6.75 1.03 3.36
C PRO A 98 -6.96 -0.44 3.00
N VAL A 99 -6.45 -1.32 3.85
CA VAL A 99 -6.59 -2.77 3.78
C VAL A 99 -6.81 -3.28 5.21
N ALA A 100 -7.57 -4.36 5.39
CA ALA A 100 -7.72 -4.99 6.70
C ALA A 100 -6.33 -5.23 7.33
N GLY A 101 -6.16 -4.89 8.62
CA GLY A 101 -4.87 -4.99 9.31
C GLY A 101 -4.08 -3.68 9.44
N GLY A 102 -4.55 -2.56 8.87
CA GLY A 102 -3.94 -1.23 9.08
C GLY A 102 -3.13 -0.74 7.88
N CYS A 103 -2.02 -0.05 8.15
CA CYS A 103 -1.17 0.54 7.12
C CYS A 103 -0.21 -0.51 6.51
N PRO A 104 -0.32 -0.84 5.21
CA PRO A 104 0.54 -1.85 4.58
C PRO A 104 2.00 -1.44 4.48
N ILE A 105 2.27 -0.13 4.38
CA ILE A 105 3.64 0.40 4.34
C ILE A 105 4.33 0.16 5.69
N LEU A 106 3.67 0.51 6.79
CA LEU A 106 4.20 0.31 8.15
C LEU A 106 4.39 -1.18 8.46
N ASN A 107 3.36 -1.98 8.24
CA ASN A 107 3.39 -3.40 8.59
C ASN A 107 4.49 -4.14 7.81
N THR A 108 4.63 -3.86 6.50
CA THR A 108 5.68 -4.47 5.68
C THR A 108 7.06 -3.95 6.05
N ALA A 109 7.21 -2.66 6.37
CA ALA A 109 8.49 -2.09 6.78
C ALA A 109 9.03 -2.75 8.06
N ILE A 110 8.16 -3.01 9.04
CA ILE A 110 8.54 -3.67 10.30
C ILE A 110 8.82 -5.17 10.11
N GLU A 111 8.07 -5.86 9.26
CA GLU A 111 8.29 -7.30 9.05
C GLU A 111 9.55 -7.59 8.21
N ALA A 112 9.85 -6.74 7.24
CA ALA A 112 10.86 -7.03 6.23
C ALA A 112 12.25 -6.45 6.52
N ASP A 113 12.38 -5.51 7.47
CA ASP A 113 13.61 -4.75 7.73
C ASP A 113 14.88 -5.62 7.83
N ASP A 114 14.80 -6.69 8.62
CA ASP A 114 15.89 -7.63 8.87
C ASP A 114 15.67 -9.02 8.26
N ALA A 115 14.51 -9.27 7.64
CA ALA A 115 14.08 -10.63 7.27
C ALA A 115 13.79 -10.85 5.77
N ASN A 116 13.46 -9.81 4.99
CA ASN A 116 13.20 -9.96 3.55
C ASN A 116 13.62 -8.70 2.78
N GLU A 117 14.78 -8.75 2.11
CA GLU A 117 15.35 -7.59 1.42
C GLU A 117 14.45 -7.04 0.32
N VAL A 118 13.75 -7.91 -0.42
CA VAL A 118 12.93 -7.51 -1.55
C VAL A 118 11.66 -6.77 -1.09
N LEU A 119 10.99 -7.27 -0.05
CA LEU A 119 9.85 -6.59 0.56
C LEU A 119 10.28 -5.30 1.28
N ARG A 120 11.45 -5.30 1.92
CA ARG A 120 12.03 -4.09 2.52
C ARG A 120 12.24 -3.00 1.48
N ASP A 121 12.78 -3.35 0.31
CA ASP A 121 13.01 -2.39 -0.76
C ASP A 121 11.70 -1.86 -1.34
N ARG A 122 10.65 -2.69 -1.42
CA ARG A 122 9.30 -2.22 -1.79
C ARG A 122 8.68 -1.28 -0.76
N ALA A 123 8.80 -1.59 0.53
CA ALA A 123 8.34 -0.69 1.59
C ALA A 123 9.11 0.64 1.57
N ARG A 124 10.43 0.60 1.35
CA ARG A 124 11.27 1.79 1.18
C ARG A 124 10.83 2.64 0.00
N ALA A 125 10.63 2.03 -1.18
CA ALA A 125 10.16 2.76 -2.36
C ALA A 125 8.81 3.44 -2.13
N ALA A 126 7.88 2.77 -1.43
CA ALA A 126 6.59 3.35 -1.05
C ALA A 126 6.72 4.54 -0.10
N MET A 127 7.65 4.47 0.86
CA MET A 127 7.97 5.59 1.77
C MET A 127 8.66 6.76 1.04
N ASP A 128 9.53 6.47 0.06
CA ASP A 128 10.20 7.50 -0.73
C ASP A 128 9.23 8.23 -1.66
N ASP A 129 8.29 7.54 -2.33
CA ASP A 129 7.24 8.20 -3.14
C ASP A 129 6.34 9.10 -2.27
N TRP A 130 6.05 8.66 -1.04
CA TRP A 130 5.34 9.49 -0.06
C TRP A 130 6.11 10.77 0.29
N ARG A 131 7.40 10.63 0.60
CA ARG A 131 8.30 11.78 0.88
C ARG A 131 8.35 12.73 -0.31
N SER A 132 8.52 12.21 -1.52
CA SER A 132 8.53 12.99 -2.76
C SER A 132 7.22 13.72 -3.00
N THR A 133 6.09 13.14 -2.62
CA THR A 133 4.78 13.81 -2.72
C THR A 133 4.67 14.99 -1.76
N ILE A 134 5.07 14.83 -0.50
CA ILE A 134 5.10 15.92 0.48
C ILE A 134 6.05 17.03 0.02
N GLN A 135 7.27 16.67 -0.42
CA GLN A 135 8.27 17.63 -0.88
C GLN A 135 7.73 18.48 -2.05
N ARG A 136 7.04 17.86 -3.01
CA ARG A 136 6.42 18.59 -4.12
C ARG A 136 5.34 19.57 -3.67
N ILE A 137 4.54 19.20 -2.66
CA ILE A 137 3.51 20.08 -2.11
C ILE A 137 4.15 21.26 -1.39
N VAL A 138 5.18 21.01 -0.56
CA VAL A 138 5.92 22.04 0.17
C VAL A 138 6.59 23.02 -0.78
N ASN A 139 7.31 22.53 -1.79
CA ASN A 139 8.00 23.37 -2.78
C ASN A 139 7.01 24.29 -3.51
N LYS A 140 5.87 23.75 -3.96
CA LYS A 140 4.82 24.56 -4.60
C LYS A 140 4.21 25.57 -3.64
N GLY A 141 4.08 25.23 -2.36
CA GLY A 141 3.63 26.17 -1.34
C GLY A 141 4.61 27.32 -1.13
N ILE A 142 5.92 27.05 -1.16
CA ILE A 142 6.96 28.10 -1.10
C ILE A 142 6.90 29.00 -2.33
N GLU A 143 6.82 28.43 -3.53
CA GLU A 143 6.69 29.17 -4.80
C GLU A 143 5.47 30.11 -4.80
N ARG A 144 4.36 29.67 -4.19
CA ARG A 144 3.10 30.42 -4.08
C ARG A 144 3.01 31.30 -2.83
N GLN A 145 4.07 31.38 -2.02
CA GLN A 145 4.10 32.14 -0.77
C GLN A 145 3.06 31.67 0.27
N GLU A 146 2.59 30.42 0.16
CA GLU A 146 1.69 29.76 1.11
C GLU A 146 2.47 29.14 2.29
N ILE A 147 3.77 28.84 2.09
CA ILE A 147 4.68 28.25 3.09
C ILE A 147 5.96 29.10 3.14
N ARG A 148 6.49 29.34 4.35
CA ARG A 148 7.75 30.08 4.53
C ARG A 148 8.95 29.22 4.10
N PRO A 149 9.93 29.76 3.37
CA PRO A 149 11.17 29.05 3.07
C PRO A 149 12.03 28.85 4.32
N GLY A 150 12.89 27.83 4.33
CA GLY A 150 13.86 27.58 5.41
C GLY A 150 13.30 26.92 6.67
N ILE A 151 12.11 26.30 6.56
CA ILE A 151 11.60 25.32 7.54
C ILE A 151 12.25 23.97 7.28
#